data_AF-A0A3D2RNE1-F1
#
_entry.id   AF-A0A3D2RNE1-F1
#
_cell.length_a   1.000
_cell.length_b   1.000
_cell.length_c   1.000
_cell.angle_alpha   90.00
_cell.angle_beta   90.00
_cell.angle_gamma   90.00
#
_symmetry.space_group_name_H-M   'P 1'
#
loop_
_entity.id
_entity.type
_entity.pdbx_description
1 polymer ?
#
loop_
_entity_poly.entity_id
_entity_poly.type
_entity_poly.pdbx_seq_one_letter_code
_entity_poly.pdbx_strand_id
1 'polypeptide(L)'
;MRSWMGWWCNGKKRGEQQMEDISRILNNWEFNAEDICVRKIVGQDGREKLQVRVDLGMLQMNLDGRPDGTRPHGKESLLHHFRRKARKHQAETEDPLQLTEEDCDVLGQESLQYYHRYVCLLRLGDYDRVITDTLHNLAIFDLVTESSTTDEEKMLFEQYRPYVTMINTRAQGELRLLEEDYDGALKIIDEGITNIEEMLDEYEEFESPEDSEEIYALQTWREEITRSRPITLKQRLAQQLQEAIAEEKYERAATLRDRLEGLEKKRF
;
A
#
# COMPACT_ATOMS: atom_id res chain seq x y z
N MET A 1 -32.33 20.74 30.93
CA MET A 1 -31.94 19.36 31.29
C MET A 1 -33.16 18.46 31.16
N ARG A 2 -33.36 17.89 29.97
CA ARG A 2 -34.46 16.95 29.68
C ARG A 2 -33.90 15.55 29.58
N SER A 3 -34.40 14.69 30.45
CA SER A 3 -34.09 13.27 30.61
C SER A 3 -34.30 12.51 29.29
N TRP A 4 -33.23 11.92 28.76
CA TRP A 4 -33.24 10.96 27.66
C TRP A 4 -33.50 9.56 28.24
N MET A 5 -34.77 9.20 28.41
CA MET A 5 -35.17 7.81 28.66
C MET A 5 -36.60 7.64 28.16
N GLY A 6 -36.77 6.84 27.10
CA GLY A 6 -38.09 6.32 26.75
C GLY A 6 -38.38 6.11 25.27
N TRP A 7 -37.56 5.32 24.55
CA TRP A 7 -38.00 4.65 23.32
C TRP A 7 -37.50 3.20 23.34
N TRP A 8 -38.14 2.35 24.14
CA TRP A 8 -38.06 0.90 23.95
C TRP A 8 -39.09 0.52 22.89
N CYS A 9 -38.62 0.36 21.66
CA CYS A 9 -39.41 -0.19 20.57
C CYS A 9 -39.76 -1.65 20.86
N ASN A 10 -41.05 -1.95 20.68
CA ASN A 10 -41.66 -3.25 20.73
C ASN A 10 -41.04 -4.17 19.64
N GLY A 11 -39.99 -4.92 19.99
CA GLY A 11 -39.36 -5.90 19.12
C GLY A 11 -39.90 -7.30 19.38
N LYS A 12 -40.51 -7.92 18.37
CA LYS A 12 -40.78 -9.36 18.31
C LYS A 12 -39.58 -10.13 18.90
N LYS A 13 -39.82 -11.04 19.85
CA LYS A 13 -38.82 -12.00 20.33
C LYS A 13 -38.31 -12.83 19.14
N ARG A 14 -37.21 -12.40 18.52
CA ARG A 14 -36.31 -13.30 17.81
C ARG A 14 -35.86 -14.32 18.87
N GLY A 15 -36.02 -15.61 18.59
CA GLY A 15 -35.50 -16.66 19.48
C GLY A 15 -34.05 -16.35 19.84
N GLU A 16 -33.65 -16.62 21.08
CA GLU A 16 -32.29 -16.39 21.58
C GLU A 16 -31.29 -17.04 20.63
N GLN A 17 -30.74 -16.25 19.71
CA GLN A 17 -29.60 -16.65 18.91
C GLN A 17 -28.41 -16.59 19.85
N GLN A 18 -27.94 -17.77 20.27
CA GLN A 18 -26.71 -17.87 21.03
C GLN A 18 -25.59 -17.24 20.22
N MET A 19 -24.94 -16.22 20.78
CA MET A 19 -23.78 -15.59 20.15
C MET A 19 -22.65 -16.61 20.03
N GLU A 20 -21.94 -16.61 18.90
CA GLU A 20 -20.82 -17.52 18.70
C GLU A 20 -19.62 -17.08 19.54
N ASP A 21 -19.09 -18.01 20.34
CA ASP A 21 -17.89 -17.80 21.14
C ASP A 21 -16.64 -18.11 20.31
N ILE A 22 -15.83 -17.07 20.06
CA ILE A 22 -14.59 -17.17 19.29
C ILE A 22 -13.41 -17.71 20.11
N SER A 23 -13.56 -17.98 21.41
CA SER A 23 -12.51 -18.47 22.31
C SER A 23 -11.77 -19.67 21.74
N ARG A 24 -12.48 -20.56 21.04
CA ARG A 24 -11.85 -21.71 20.35
C ARG A 24 -10.79 -21.27 19.33
N ILE A 25 -11.03 -20.21 18.56
CA ILE A 25 -10.06 -19.72 17.58
C ILE A 25 -8.91 -19.02 18.29
N LEU A 26 -9.22 -18.16 19.28
CA LEU A 26 -8.23 -17.37 20.01
C LEU A 26 -7.26 -18.26 20.82
N ASN A 27 -7.74 -19.33 21.43
CA ASN A 27 -6.91 -20.27 22.20
C ASN A 27 -6.00 -21.13 21.31
N ASN A 28 -6.31 -21.25 20.02
CA ASN A 28 -5.51 -22.01 19.05
C ASN A 28 -4.58 -21.10 18.23
N TRP A 29 -4.56 -19.80 18.50
CA TRP A 29 -3.71 -18.85 17.81
C TRP A 29 -3.28 -17.75 18.76
N GLU A 30 -2.08 -17.90 19.32
CA GLU A 30 -1.51 -16.93 20.26
C GLU A 30 -1.26 -15.58 19.58
N PHE A 31 -1.50 -14.52 20.33
CA PHE A 31 -1.18 -13.15 19.91
C PHE A 31 0.29 -12.85 20.22
N ASN A 32 1.00 -12.29 19.25
CA ASN A 32 2.33 -11.73 19.43
C ASN A 32 2.25 -10.21 19.21
N ALA A 33 2.66 -9.42 20.22
CA ALA A 33 2.67 -7.97 20.14
C ALA A 33 3.86 -7.42 19.32
N GLU A 34 4.87 -8.24 19.05
CA GLU A 34 6.10 -7.84 18.35
C GLU A 34 6.02 -8.03 16.81
N ASP A 35 5.03 -8.76 16.30
CA ASP A 35 4.89 -9.01 14.85
C ASP A 35 3.41 -9.00 14.44
N ILE A 36 3.17 -8.70 13.17
CA ILE A 36 1.85 -8.77 12.56
C ILE A 36 1.45 -10.25 12.47
N CYS A 37 0.55 -10.65 13.36
CA CYS A 37 0.02 -12.00 13.39
C CYS A 37 -1.02 -12.20 12.29
N VAL A 38 -0.58 -12.63 11.10
CA VAL A 38 -1.44 -12.79 9.92
C VAL A 38 -1.28 -14.17 9.29
N ARG A 39 -2.38 -14.74 8.78
CA ARG A 39 -2.37 -15.96 7.96
C ARG A 39 -3.46 -15.97 6.90
N LYS A 40 -3.27 -16.78 5.86
CA LYS A 40 -4.33 -17.16 4.91
C LYS A 40 -5.04 -18.42 5.40
N ILE A 41 -6.36 -18.48 5.22
CA ILE A 41 -7.19 -19.66 5.48
C ILE A 41 -8.16 -19.90 4.34
N VAL A 42 -8.73 -21.10 4.25
CA VAL A 42 -9.90 -21.36 3.39
C VAL A 42 -11.17 -21.17 4.20
N GLY A 43 -12.02 -20.24 3.77
CA GLY A 43 -13.32 -19.96 4.38
C GLY A 43 -14.35 -21.07 4.13
N GLN A 44 -15.49 -20.99 4.82
CA GLN A 44 -16.59 -21.94 4.63
C GLN A 44 -17.20 -21.89 3.22
N ASP A 45 -17.00 -20.78 2.52
CA ASP A 45 -17.38 -20.58 1.11
C ASP A 45 -16.36 -21.17 0.12
N GLY A 46 -15.31 -21.86 0.63
CA GLY A 46 -14.25 -22.45 -0.17
C GLY A 46 -13.25 -21.44 -0.73
N ARG A 47 -13.37 -20.15 -0.38
CA ARG A 47 -12.50 -19.08 -0.86
C ARG A 47 -11.42 -18.78 0.16
N GLU A 48 -10.24 -18.39 -0.30
CA GLU A 48 -9.20 -17.92 0.61
C GLU A 48 -9.61 -16.59 1.30
N LYS A 49 -9.26 -16.49 2.58
CA LYS A 49 -9.49 -15.32 3.44
C LYS A 49 -8.20 -14.98 4.16
N LEU A 50 -8.06 -13.71 4.51
CA LEU A 50 -7.02 -13.22 5.41
C LEU A 50 -7.55 -13.22 6.83
N GLN A 51 -6.81 -13.79 7.78
CA GLN A 51 -7.06 -13.65 9.20
C GLN A 51 -5.92 -12.88 9.84
N VAL A 52 -6.26 -11.99 10.77
CA VAL A 52 -5.31 -11.19 11.57
C VAL A 52 -5.63 -11.39 13.03
N ARG A 53 -4.64 -11.72 13.85
CA ARG A 53 -4.78 -11.78 15.31
C ARG A 53 -4.51 -10.40 15.86
N VAL A 54 -5.46 -9.89 16.63
CA VAL A 54 -5.30 -8.68 17.44
C VAL A 54 -5.41 -9.07 18.91
N ASP A 55 -4.93 -8.24 19.82
CA ASP A 55 -4.80 -8.54 21.26
C ASP A 55 -5.99 -9.35 21.82
N LEU A 56 -7.17 -8.73 21.85
CA LEU A 56 -8.39 -9.33 22.41
C LEU A 56 -9.32 -9.94 21.34
N GLY A 57 -8.82 -10.21 20.13
CA GLY A 57 -9.70 -10.66 19.05
C GLY A 57 -9.02 -11.08 17.76
N MET A 58 -9.77 -11.01 16.68
CA MET A 58 -9.25 -11.26 15.34
C MET A 58 -10.05 -10.50 14.30
N LEU A 59 -9.40 -10.16 13.20
CA LEU A 59 -10.04 -9.71 11.98
C LEU A 59 -10.06 -10.84 10.97
N GLN A 60 -11.10 -10.90 10.15
CA GLN A 60 -11.14 -11.76 8.98
C GLN A 60 -11.64 -10.96 7.78
N MET A 61 -10.87 -10.98 6.70
CA MET A 61 -11.13 -10.20 5.50
C MET A 61 -11.07 -11.08 4.25
N ASN A 62 -11.81 -10.71 3.22
CA ASN A 62 -11.62 -11.27 1.89
C ASN A 62 -10.27 -10.83 1.31
N LEU A 63 -9.62 -11.70 0.53
CA LEU A 63 -8.41 -11.33 -0.20
C LEU A 63 -8.70 -10.43 -1.40
N ASP A 64 -9.83 -10.65 -2.08
CA ASP A 64 -10.20 -9.92 -3.29
C ASP A 64 -11.51 -9.13 -3.10
N GLY A 65 -11.64 -8.01 -3.83
CA GLY A 65 -12.76 -7.09 -3.70
C GLY A 65 -12.75 -6.36 -2.36
N ARG A 66 -13.91 -5.91 -1.87
CA ARG A 66 -14.01 -5.21 -0.58
C ARG A 66 -13.65 -6.14 0.60
N PRO A 67 -12.79 -5.72 1.54
CA PRO A 67 -12.31 -6.58 2.63
C PRO A 67 -13.43 -7.22 3.48
N ASP A 68 -14.50 -6.47 3.76
CA ASP A 68 -15.67 -6.99 4.51
C ASP A 68 -16.63 -7.87 3.67
N GLY A 69 -16.39 -7.97 2.35
CA GLY A 69 -17.21 -8.74 1.41
C GLY A 69 -18.57 -8.17 1.08
N THR A 70 -18.91 -6.99 1.59
CA THR A 70 -20.17 -6.32 1.28
C THR A 70 -20.12 -5.69 -0.12
N ARG A 71 -21.31 -5.38 -0.65
CA ARG A 71 -21.46 -4.68 -1.93
C ARG A 71 -22.30 -3.42 -1.75
N PRO A 72 -21.73 -2.31 -1.24
CA PRO A 72 -22.48 -1.11 -0.90
C PRO A 72 -23.19 -0.55 -2.14
N HIS A 73 -24.48 -0.24 -2.02
CA HIS A 73 -25.34 0.19 -3.14
C HIS A 73 -25.31 -0.74 -4.36
N GLY A 74 -25.08 -2.05 -4.16
CA GLY A 74 -24.94 -3.03 -5.23
C GLY A 74 -23.66 -2.89 -6.06
N LYS A 75 -22.65 -2.18 -5.55
CA LYS A 75 -21.36 -1.96 -6.20
C LYS A 75 -20.25 -2.66 -5.46
N GLU A 76 -19.10 -2.78 -6.12
CA GLU A 76 -17.94 -3.48 -5.57
C GLU A 76 -17.34 -2.74 -4.37
N SER A 77 -17.48 -1.41 -4.36
CA SER A 77 -17.00 -0.55 -3.28
C SER A 77 -17.78 0.78 -3.26
N LEU A 78 -17.58 1.58 -2.21
CA LEU A 78 -18.06 2.95 -2.13
C LEU A 78 -17.38 3.84 -3.16
N LEU A 79 -16.06 3.69 -3.38
CA LEU A 79 -15.37 4.37 -4.48
C LEU A 79 -16.09 4.17 -5.83
N HIS A 80 -16.48 2.93 -6.15
CA HIS A 80 -17.25 2.63 -7.37
C HIS A 80 -18.65 3.25 -7.38
N HIS A 81 -19.29 3.36 -6.20
CA HIS A 81 -20.55 4.05 -6.06
C HIS A 81 -20.40 5.54 -6.37
N PHE A 82 -19.47 6.22 -5.70
CA PHE A 82 -19.28 7.67 -5.81
C PHE A 82 -18.71 8.10 -7.14
N ARG A 83 -17.75 7.37 -7.74
CA ARG A 83 -17.29 7.66 -9.11
C ARG A 83 -18.43 7.61 -10.13
N ARG A 84 -19.38 6.68 -9.96
CA ARG A 84 -20.57 6.63 -10.82
C ARG A 84 -21.53 7.78 -10.53
N LYS A 85 -21.71 8.16 -9.26
CA LYS A 85 -22.50 9.32 -8.84
C LYS A 85 -21.92 10.60 -9.47
N ALA A 86 -20.61 10.79 -9.41
CA ALA A 86 -19.88 11.91 -10.00
C ALA A 86 -20.03 11.97 -11.53
N ARG A 87 -19.79 10.86 -12.25
CA ARG A 87 -20.00 10.78 -13.70
C ARG A 87 -21.43 11.09 -14.13
N LYS A 88 -22.42 10.62 -13.36
CA LYS A 88 -23.83 10.91 -13.64
C LYS A 88 -24.13 12.39 -13.41
N HIS A 89 -23.61 12.97 -12.33
CA HIS A 89 -23.77 14.38 -12.01
C HIS A 89 -23.18 15.26 -13.12
N GLN A 90 -21.94 14.99 -13.56
CA GLN A 90 -21.28 15.72 -14.64
C GLN A 90 -22.00 15.64 -16.00
N ALA A 91 -22.81 14.59 -16.23
CA ALA A 91 -23.63 14.46 -17.42
C ALA A 91 -24.93 15.29 -17.35
N GLU A 92 -25.36 15.66 -16.14
CA GLU A 92 -26.61 16.37 -15.86
C GLU A 92 -26.37 17.85 -15.50
N THR A 93 -25.18 18.20 -15.00
CA THR A 93 -24.79 19.56 -14.60
C THR A 93 -23.31 19.82 -14.93
N GLU A 94 -22.96 21.11 -15.08
CA GLU A 94 -21.58 21.57 -15.24
C GLU A 94 -20.81 21.61 -13.90
N ASP A 95 -21.52 21.66 -12.77
CA ASP A 95 -20.91 21.72 -11.45
C ASP A 95 -20.32 20.34 -11.03
N PRO A 96 -19.16 20.31 -10.33
CA PRO A 96 -18.61 19.08 -9.81
C PRO A 96 -19.46 18.54 -8.65
N LEU A 97 -19.47 17.20 -8.50
CA LEU A 97 -20.12 16.56 -7.36
C LEU A 97 -19.48 17.06 -6.07
N GLN A 98 -20.30 17.49 -5.12
CA GLN A 98 -19.86 17.80 -3.76
C GLN A 98 -20.16 16.62 -2.85
N LEU A 99 -19.14 16.10 -2.16
CA LEU A 99 -19.29 15.12 -1.10
C LEU A 99 -19.75 15.81 0.19
N THR A 100 -20.59 15.12 0.95
CA THR A 100 -20.93 15.52 2.31
C THR A 100 -19.91 14.96 3.30
N GLU A 101 -19.86 15.51 4.51
CA GLU A 101 -19.08 14.97 5.63
C GLU A 101 -19.36 13.46 5.85
N GLU A 102 -20.65 13.07 5.83
CA GLU A 102 -21.05 11.65 5.91
C GLU A 102 -20.52 10.79 4.74
N ASP A 103 -20.44 11.34 3.52
CA ASP A 103 -19.88 10.65 2.35
C ASP A 103 -18.36 10.44 2.54
N CYS A 104 -17.66 11.44 3.07
CA CYS A 104 -16.23 11.38 3.41
C CYS A 104 -15.98 10.34 4.52
N ASP A 105 -16.78 10.34 5.58
CA ASP A 105 -16.66 9.37 6.68
C ASP A 105 -16.72 7.93 6.18
N VAL A 106 -17.72 7.59 5.36
CA VAL A 106 -17.87 6.21 4.87
C VAL A 106 -16.77 5.82 3.88
N LEU A 107 -16.22 6.77 3.12
CA LEU A 107 -15.06 6.56 2.26
C LEU A 107 -13.79 6.33 3.09
N GLY A 108 -13.57 7.10 4.16
CA GLY A 108 -12.48 6.89 5.11
C GLY A 108 -12.56 5.52 5.79
N GLN A 109 -13.76 5.08 6.18
CA GLN A 109 -13.95 3.73 6.70
C GLN A 109 -13.64 2.63 5.67
N GLU A 110 -13.96 2.84 4.38
CA GLU A 110 -13.51 1.93 3.32
C GLU A 110 -11.98 1.90 3.24
N SER A 111 -11.32 3.07 3.18
CA SER A 111 -9.86 3.16 3.13
C SER A 111 -9.17 2.45 4.31
N LEU A 112 -9.76 2.54 5.51
CA LEU A 112 -9.24 1.85 6.71
C LEU A 112 -9.33 0.32 6.61
N GLN A 113 -10.41 -0.21 6.01
CA GLN A 113 -10.51 -1.64 5.76
C GLN A 113 -9.41 -2.13 4.81
N TYR A 114 -9.15 -1.39 3.73
CA TYR A 114 -8.09 -1.72 2.78
C TYR A 114 -6.70 -1.56 3.42
N TYR A 115 -6.50 -0.55 4.27
CA TYR A 115 -5.28 -0.37 5.10
C TYR A 115 -4.96 -1.62 5.92
N HIS A 116 -5.92 -2.09 6.71
CA HIS A 116 -5.72 -3.29 7.52
C HIS A 116 -5.34 -4.51 6.67
N ARG A 117 -5.89 -4.62 5.45
CA ARG A 117 -5.59 -5.71 4.54
C ARG A 117 -4.20 -5.59 3.93
N TYR A 118 -3.84 -4.45 3.33
CA TYR A 118 -2.58 -4.35 2.59
C TYR A 118 -1.35 -4.40 3.50
N VAL A 119 -1.42 -3.90 4.74
CA VAL A 119 -0.31 -4.01 5.70
C VAL A 119 -0.02 -5.49 6.00
N CYS A 120 -1.07 -6.27 6.17
CA CYS A 120 -0.98 -7.71 6.39
C CYS A 120 -0.51 -8.47 5.15
N LEU A 121 -0.95 -8.05 3.96
CA LEU A 121 -0.52 -8.66 2.69
C LEU A 121 0.95 -8.36 2.37
N LEU A 122 1.43 -7.16 2.69
CA LEU A 122 2.85 -6.80 2.57
C LEU A 122 3.71 -7.72 3.42
N ARG A 123 3.29 -7.99 4.67
CA ARG A 123 3.97 -8.94 5.58
C ARG A 123 4.02 -10.37 5.02
N LEU A 124 3.01 -10.77 4.25
CA LEU A 124 2.90 -12.09 3.61
C LEU A 124 3.56 -12.17 2.22
N GLY A 125 4.06 -11.06 1.68
CA GLY A 125 4.65 -10.99 0.34
C GLY A 125 3.65 -11.10 -0.81
N ASP A 126 2.37 -10.81 -0.58
CA ASP A 126 1.33 -10.78 -1.64
C ASP A 126 1.27 -9.38 -2.28
N TYR A 127 2.36 -9.02 -2.97
CA TYR A 127 2.62 -7.66 -3.41
C TYR A 127 1.63 -7.15 -4.46
N ASP A 128 1.13 -8.01 -5.36
CA ASP A 128 0.11 -7.62 -6.36
C ASP A 128 -1.17 -7.07 -5.70
N ARG A 129 -1.61 -7.72 -4.61
CA ARG A 129 -2.78 -7.25 -3.85
C ARG A 129 -2.46 -6.02 -3.01
N VAL A 130 -1.24 -5.88 -2.50
CA VAL A 130 -0.81 -4.62 -1.84
C VAL A 130 -0.91 -3.45 -2.81
N ILE A 131 -0.43 -3.61 -4.05
CA ILE A 131 -0.52 -2.58 -5.09
C ILE A 131 -1.98 -2.26 -5.40
N THR A 132 -2.82 -3.28 -5.55
CA THR A 132 -4.25 -3.09 -5.83
C THR A 132 -4.95 -2.30 -4.72
N ASP A 133 -4.70 -2.67 -3.47
CA ASP A 133 -5.33 -2.06 -2.30
C ASP A 133 -4.83 -0.63 -2.04
N THR A 134 -3.53 -0.39 -2.20
CA THR A 134 -2.95 0.95 -2.02
C THR A 134 -3.42 1.90 -3.13
N LEU A 135 -3.50 1.44 -4.38
CA LEU A 135 -4.09 2.22 -5.47
C LEU A 135 -5.58 2.50 -5.25
N HIS A 136 -6.32 1.57 -4.63
CA HIS A 136 -7.71 1.80 -4.24
C HIS A 136 -7.83 2.93 -3.22
N ASN A 137 -6.96 2.95 -2.21
CA ASN A 137 -6.92 4.04 -1.22
C ASN A 137 -6.54 5.38 -1.84
N LEU A 138 -5.47 5.44 -2.64
CA LEU A 138 -5.08 6.67 -3.34
C LEU A 138 -6.22 7.19 -4.22
N ALA A 139 -6.94 6.29 -4.90
CA ALA A 139 -8.11 6.63 -5.70
C ALA A 139 -9.30 7.16 -4.88
N ILE A 140 -9.43 6.77 -3.60
CA ILE A 140 -10.37 7.40 -2.67
C ILE A 140 -9.89 8.81 -2.30
N PHE A 141 -8.59 8.98 -2.05
CA PHE A 141 -8.02 10.27 -1.69
C PHE A 141 -8.22 11.28 -2.82
N ASP A 142 -7.93 10.88 -4.07
CA ASP A 142 -8.19 11.69 -5.27
C ASP A 142 -9.66 12.12 -5.36
N LEU A 143 -10.60 11.18 -5.16
CA LEU A 143 -12.03 11.48 -5.21
C LEU A 143 -12.44 12.50 -4.15
N VAL A 144 -11.94 12.34 -2.92
CA VAL A 144 -12.23 13.27 -1.82
C VAL A 144 -11.63 14.64 -2.13
N THR A 145 -10.36 14.70 -2.52
CA THR A 145 -9.68 15.96 -2.85
C THR A 145 -10.36 16.73 -3.99
N GLU A 146 -10.85 16.03 -5.01
CA GLU A 146 -11.60 16.63 -6.13
C GLU A 146 -13.03 17.09 -5.76
N SER A 147 -13.66 16.45 -4.77
CA SER A 147 -15.11 16.58 -4.51
C SER A 147 -15.48 17.12 -3.12
N SER A 148 -14.51 17.35 -2.24
CA SER A 148 -14.73 17.89 -0.89
C SER A 148 -14.96 19.38 -0.89
N THR A 149 -15.80 19.82 0.05
CA THR A 149 -16.23 21.23 0.16
C THR A 149 -15.29 22.09 1.00
N THR A 150 -14.50 21.46 1.87
CA THR A 150 -13.58 22.14 2.80
C THR A 150 -12.16 21.58 2.69
N ASP A 151 -11.16 22.42 2.95
CA ASP A 151 -9.76 21.98 2.96
C ASP A 151 -9.45 21.09 4.17
N GLU A 152 -10.19 21.24 5.27
CA GLU A 152 -10.11 20.34 6.43
C GLU A 152 -10.43 18.89 6.05
N GLU A 153 -11.49 18.65 5.28
CA GLU A 153 -11.85 17.30 4.82
C GLU A 153 -10.79 16.71 3.90
N LYS A 154 -10.24 17.51 2.97
CA LYS A 154 -9.17 17.04 2.08
C LYS A 154 -7.94 16.63 2.88
N MET A 155 -7.57 17.46 3.85
CA MET A 155 -6.38 17.24 4.68
C MET A 155 -6.47 15.97 5.54
N LEU A 156 -7.69 15.56 5.95
CA LEU A 156 -7.89 14.28 6.64
C LEU A 156 -7.43 13.07 5.82
N PHE A 157 -7.43 13.15 4.50
CA PHE A 157 -6.98 12.09 3.60
C PHE A 157 -5.56 12.32 3.09
N GLU A 158 -5.25 13.55 2.68
CA GLU A 158 -3.96 13.90 2.08
C GLU A 158 -2.78 13.64 3.03
N GLN A 159 -2.96 13.82 4.34
CA GLN A 159 -1.93 13.49 5.35
C GLN A 159 -1.46 12.02 5.31
N TYR A 160 -2.24 11.10 4.74
CA TYR A 160 -1.88 9.69 4.62
C TYR A 160 -1.31 9.32 3.24
N ARG A 161 -1.36 10.23 2.26
CA ARG A 161 -0.93 9.96 0.88
C ARG A 161 0.56 9.57 0.80
N PRO A 162 1.50 10.25 1.47
CA PRO A 162 2.91 9.85 1.49
C PRO A 162 3.09 8.39 1.93
N TYR A 163 2.47 8.01 3.06
CA TYR A 163 2.54 6.66 3.59
C TYR A 163 2.01 5.60 2.62
N VAL A 164 0.83 5.82 2.04
CA VAL A 164 0.22 4.87 1.09
C VAL A 164 1.09 4.73 -0.16
N THR A 165 1.65 5.84 -0.66
CA THR A 165 2.57 5.86 -1.81
C THR A 165 3.87 5.11 -1.50
N MET A 166 4.43 5.26 -0.30
CA MET A 166 5.61 4.49 0.12
C MET A 166 5.33 2.98 0.14
N ILE A 167 4.20 2.55 0.72
CA ILE A 167 3.83 1.13 0.76
C ILE A 167 3.62 0.58 -0.66
N ASN A 168 2.96 1.34 -1.53
CA ASN A 168 2.77 0.98 -2.93
C ASN A 168 4.11 0.83 -3.66
N THR A 169 5.00 1.81 -3.51
CA THR A 169 6.38 1.81 -4.07
C THR A 169 7.15 0.58 -3.60
N ARG A 170 7.05 0.26 -2.30
CA ARG A 170 7.70 -0.92 -1.72
C ARG A 170 7.20 -2.21 -2.35
N ALA A 171 5.88 -2.38 -2.47
CA ALA A 171 5.31 -3.57 -3.10
C ALA A 171 5.72 -3.71 -4.57
N GLN A 172 5.77 -2.60 -5.32
CA GLN A 172 6.23 -2.60 -6.71
C GLN A 172 7.72 -2.97 -6.82
N GLY A 173 8.58 -2.43 -5.95
CA GLY A 173 10.00 -2.75 -5.93
C GLY A 173 10.24 -4.22 -5.56
N GLU A 174 9.49 -4.78 -4.61
CA GLU A 174 9.61 -6.19 -4.23
C GLU A 174 9.26 -7.13 -5.39
N LEU A 175 8.24 -6.81 -6.20
CA LEU A 175 7.94 -7.58 -7.41
C LEU A 175 9.13 -7.60 -8.39
N ARG A 176 9.84 -6.49 -8.56
CA ARG A 176 11.07 -6.44 -9.39
C ARG A 176 12.19 -7.29 -8.80
N LEU A 177 12.35 -7.27 -7.48
CA LEU A 177 13.37 -8.09 -6.80
C LEU A 177 13.09 -9.59 -6.95
N LEU A 178 11.82 -10.01 -6.95
CA LEU A 178 11.45 -11.40 -7.24
C LEU A 178 11.84 -11.84 -8.66
N GLU A 179 11.94 -10.90 -9.60
CA GLU A 179 12.41 -11.12 -10.97
C GLU A 179 13.94 -10.91 -11.12
N GLU A 180 14.66 -10.70 -10.02
CA GLU A 180 16.08 -10.31 -9.98
C GLU A 180 16.38 -8.99 -10.75
N ASP A 181 15.38 -8.16 -10.99
CA ASP A 181 15.50 -6.85 -11.64
C ASP A 181 15.85 -5.75 -10.63
N TYR A 182 17.08 -5.77 -10.14
CA TYR A 182 17.59 -4.78 -9.18
C TYR A 182 17.58 -3.35 -9.72
N ASP A 183 17.87 -3.16 -11.02
CA ASP A 183 17.87 -1.82 -11.64
C ASP A 183 16.43 -1.27 -11.72
N GLY A 184 15.46 -2.12 -12.08
CA GLY A 184 14.05 -1.76 -12.08
C GLY A 184 13.54 -1.45 -10.67
N ALA A 185 13.93 -2.22 -9.67
CA ALA A 185 13.59 -1.96 -8.27
C ALA A 185 14.11 -0.59 -7.80
N LEU A 186 15.39 -0.30 -8.02
CA LEU A 186 16.00 0.99 -7.65
C LEU A 186 15.33 2.16 -8.37
N LYS A 187 14.99 2.00 -9.65
CA LYS A 187 14.26 3.02 -10.41
C LYS A 187 12.89 3.32 -9.80
N ILE A 188 12.13 2.28 -9.45
CA ILE A 188 10.81 2.44 -8.81
C ILE A 188 10.94 3.17 -7.48
N ILE A 189 11.97 2.85 -6.69
CA ILE A 189 12.20 3.51 -5.40
C ILE A 189 12.56 4.99 -5.60
N ASP A 190 13.44 5.30 -6.55
CA ASP A 190 13.82 6.68 -6.86
C ASP A 190 12.59 7.50 -7.33
N GLU A 191 11.75 6.93 -8.22
CA GLU A 191 10.50 7.57 -8.65
C GLU A 191 9.51 7.75 -7.48
N GLY A 192 9.39 6.76 -6.59
CA GLY A 192 8.54 6.84 -5.42
C GLY A 192 8.98 7.90 -4.41
N ILE A 193 10.29 8.05 -4.19
CA ILE A 193 10.84 9.12 -3.34
C ILE A 193 10.50 10.48 -3.94
N THR A 194 10.77 10.71 -5.23
CA THR A 194 10.46 11.99 -5.89
C THR A 194 8.96 12.31 -5.83
N ASN A 195 8.09 11.32 -6.04
CA ASN A 195 6.65 11.55 -5.92
C ASN A 195 6.24 11.97 -4.49
N ILE A 196 6.87 11.40 -3.45
CA ILE A 196 6.57 11.76 -2.06
C ILE A 196 7.12 13.15 -1.74
N GLU A 197 8.32 13.49 -2.21
CA GLU A 197 8.88 14.85 -2.09
C GLU A 197 7.92 15.88 -2.70
N GLU A 198 7.41 15.65 -3.91
CA GLU A 198 6.44 16.53 -4.57
C GLU A 198 5.12 16.67 -3.79
N MET A 199 4.63 15.59 -3.16
CA MET A 199 3.41 15.62 -2.33
C MET A 199 3.60 16.40 -1.04
N LEU A 200 4.77 16.30 -0.41
CA LEU A 200 5.08 17.02 0.83
C LEU A 200 5.26 18.51 0.55
N ASP A 201 5.88 18.87 -0.58
CA ASP A 201 6.05 20.26 -1.00
C ASP A 201 4.74 20.96 -1.41
N GLU A 202 3.68 20.20 -1.71
CA GLU A 202 2.38 20.76 -2.12
C GLU A 202 1.65 21.48 -0.97
N TYR A 203 1.86 21.05 0.28
CA TYR A 203 1.16 21.57 1.46
C TYR A 203 2.16 22.07 2.52
N GLU A 204 2.11 23.38 2.84
CA GLU A 204 3.00 23.99 3.85
C GLU A 204 2.80 23.41 5.26
N GLU A 205 1.64 22.81 5.55
CA GLU A 205 1.32 22.16 6.81
C GLU A 205 2.01 20.80 7.00
N PHE A 206 2.54 20.21 5.93
CA PHE A 206 3.25 18.93 6.00
C PHE A 206 4.68 19.11 6.52
N GLU A 207 5.24 18.01 7.00
CA GLU A 207 6.63 17.98 7.41
C GLU A 207 7.57 18.18 6.21
N SER A 208 8.80 18.62 6.50
CA SER A 208 9.81 18.74 5.45
C SER A 208 10.14 17.36 4.86
N PRO A 209 10.46 17.25 3.57
CA PRO A 209 10.90 15.99 2.97
C PRO A 209 12.09 15.36 3.70
N GLU A 210 12.96 16.16 4.31
CA GLU A 210 14.10 15.68 5.11
C GLU A 210 13.70 15.00 6.42
N ASP A 211 12.53 15.34 6.97
CA ASP A 211 12.01 14.78 8.22
C ASP A 211 11.08 13.56 7.97
N SER A 212 10.70 13.29 6.72
CA SER A 212 9.73 12.24 6.38
C SER A 212 10.22 10.82 6.67
N GLU A 213 9.46 10.09 7.49
CA GLU A 213 9.71 8.68 7.79
C GLU A 213 9.59 7.79 6.55
N GLU A 214 8.67 8.12 5.63
CA GLU A 214 8.46 7.41 4.37
C GLU A 214 9.67 7.51 3.44
N ILE A 215 10.19 8.73 3.25
CA ILE A 215 11.37 8.96 2.42
C ILE A 215 12.58 8.25 3.04
N TYR A 216 12.77 8.40 4.35
CA TYR A 216 13.86 7.72 5.06
C TYR A 216 13.79 6.19 4.90
N ALA A 217 12.60 5.60 5.01
CA ALA A 217 12.41 4.16 4.84
C ALA A 217 12.78 3.69 3.42
N LEU A 218 12.36 4.43 2.39
CA LEU A 218 12.69 4.11 0.99
C LEU A 218 14.19 4.29 0.69
N GLN A 219 14.82 5.35 1.20
CA GLN A 219 16.26 5.58 1.05
C GLN A 219 17.08 4.47 1.71
N THR A 220 16.69 4.06 2.93
CA THR A 220 17.34 2.95 3.64
C THR A 220 17.23 1.66 2.83
N TRP A 221 16.04 1.34 2.34
CA TRP A 221 15.81 0.14 1.54
C TRP A 221 16.57 0.15 0.21
N ARG A 222 16.65 1.31 -0.45
CA ARG A 222 17.46 1.52 -1.67
C ARG A 222 18.94 1.19 -1.42
N GLU A 223 19.51 1.62 -0.30
CA GLU A 223 20.89 1.30 0.07
C GLU A 223 21.09 -0.20 0.30
N GLU A 224 20.15 -0.86 0.97
CA GLU A 224 20.17 -2.32 1.19
C GLU A 224 20.14 -3.10 -0.12
N ILE A 225 19.28 -2.72 -1.06
CA ILE A 225 19.21 -3.30 -2.41
C ILE A 225 20.52 -3.07 -3.15
N THR A 226 21.04 -1.86 -3.11
CA THR A 226 22.29 -1.50 -3.78
C THR A 226 23.47 -2.33 -3.28
N ARG A 227 23.52 -2.59 -1.96
CA ARG A 227 24.54 -3.43 -1.34
C ARG A 227 24.37 -4.92 -1.61
N SER A 228 23.14 -5.41 -1.69
CA SER A 228 22.84 -6.84 -1.89
C SER A 228 22.86 -7.25 -3.36
N ARG A 229 22.78 -6.28 -4.28
CA ARG A 229 22.82 -6.52 -5.73
C ARG A 229 24.07 -7.32 -6.14
N PRO A 230 23.90 -8.44 -6.89
CA PRO A 230 25.02 -9.17 -7.48
C PRO A 230 25.85 -8.26 -8.40
N ILE A 231 27.16 -8.24 -8.20
CA ILE A 231 28.08 -7.48 -9.04
C ILE A 231 27.94 -7.99 -10.49
N THR A 232 27.45 -7.12 -11.36
CA THR A 232 27.27 -7.45 -12.78
C THR A 232 28.61 -7.81 -13.42
N LEU A 233 28.62 -8.61 -14.50
CA LEU A 233 29.85 -8.94 -15.22
C LEU A 233 30.64 -7.68 -15.62
N LYS A 234 29.94 -6.61 -15.99
CA LYS A 234 30.54 -5.30 -16.29
C LYS A 234 31.26 -4.71 -15.07
N GLN A 235 30.58 -4.63 -13.93
CA GLN A 235 31.20 -4.11 -12.70
C GLN A 235 32.36 -4.99 -12.23
N ARG A 236 32.24 -6.32 -12.37
CA ARG A 236 33.33 -7.25 -12.06
C ARG A 236 34.55 -7.03 -12.94
N LEU A 237 34.34 -6.85 -14.24
CA LEU A 237 35.42 -6.53 -15.19
C LEU A 237 36.03 -5.15 -14.92
N ALA A 238 35.22 -4.15 -14.53
CA ALA A 238 35.70 -2.83 -14.16
C ALA A 238 36.53 -2.84 -12.87
N GLN A 239 36.11 -3.60 -11.86
CA GLN A 239 36.88 -3.82 -10.63
C GLN A 239 38.20 -4.54 -10.92
N GLN A 240 38.15 -5.63 -11.70
CA GLN A 240 39.36 -6.34 -12.12
C GLN A 240 40.31 -5.45 -12.95
N LEU A 241 39.76 -4.50 -13.71
CA LEU A 241 40.54 -3.53 -14.46
C LEU A 241 41.24 -2.56 -13.50
N GLN A 242 40.54 -2.02 -12.51
CA GLN A 242 41.16 -1.15 -11.49
C GLN A 242 42.24 -1.88 -10.70
N GLU A 243 42.00 -3.12 -10.28
CA GLU A 243 43.00 -3.97 -9.64
C GLU A 243 44.22 -4.20 -10.55
N ALA A 244 43.99 -4.53 -11.82
CA ALA A 244 45.09 -4.73 -12.77
C ALA A 244 45.91 -3.45 -13.02
N ILE A 245 45.29 -2.27 -12.97
CA ILE A 245 45.98 -0.97 -13.06
C ILE A 245 46.80 -0.72 -11.78
N ALA A 246 46.21 -0.96 -10.61
CA ALA A 246 46.87 -0.76 -9.32
C ALA A 246 48.07 -1.71 -9.13
N GLU A 247 48.01 -2.92 -9.69
CA GLU A 247 49.09 -3.90 -9.69
C GLU A 247 50.07 -3.75 -10.89
N GLU A 248 49.94 -2.68 -11.68
CA GLU A 248 50.77 -2.40 -12.86
C GLU A 248 50.76 -3.53 -13.92
N LYS A 249 49.71 -4.35 -13.95
CA LYS A 249 49.50 -5.43 -14.93
C LYS A 249 48.85 -4.86 -16.21
N TYR A 250 49.59 -4.01 -16.92
CA TYR A 250 49.08 -3.23 -18.05
C TYR A 250 48.51 -4.07 -19.22
N GLU A 251 49.08 -5.23 -19.51
CA GLU A 251 48.56 -6.15 -20.55
C GLU A 251 47.18 -6.73 -20.18
N ARG A 252 47.02 -7.10 -18.90
CA ARG A 252 45.75 -7.57 -18.35
C ARG A 252 44.72 -6.44 -18.32
N ALA A 253 45.13 -5.22 -17.96
CA ALA A 253 44.28 -4.04 -17.99
C ALA A 253 43.78 -3.71 -19.41
N ALA A 254 44.64 -3.81 -20.43
CA ALA A 254 44.24 -3.63 -21.83
C ALA A 254 43.17 -4.64 -22.25
N THR A 255 43.38 -5.93 -21.95
CA THR A 255 42.43 -7.01 -22.27
C THR A 255 41.07 -6.81 -21.58
N LEU A 256 41.06 -6.31 -20.34
CA LEU A 256 39.84 -6.04 -19.58
C LEU A 256 39.09 -4.81 -20.12
N ARG A 257 39.80 -3.77 -20.59
CA ARG A 257 39.18 -2.62 -21.30
C ARG A 257 38.49 -3.05 -22.58
N ASP A 258 39.14 -3.87 -23.42
CA ASP A 258 38.57 -4.35 -24.67
C ASP A 258 37.29 -5.19 -24.44
N ARG A 259 37.29 -6.01 -23.38
CA ARG A 259 36.10 -6.78 -22.97
C ARG A 259 34.97 -5.89 -22.47
N LEU A 260 35.28 -4.80 -21.75
CA LEU A 260 34.28 -3.82 -21.30
C LEU A 260 33.66 -3.07 -22.49
N GLU A 261 34.47 -2.61 -23.44
CA GLU A 261 33.98 -1.97 -24.67
C GLU A 261 33.11 -2.92 -25.51
N GLY A 262 33.50 -4.20 -25.59
CA GLY A 262 32.73 -5.22 -26.30
C GLY A 262 31.35 -5.50 -25.70
N LEU A 263 31.20 -5.31 -24.38
CA LEU A 263 29.91 -5.43 -23.68
C LEU A 263 28.99 -4.22 -23.94
N GLU A 264 29.55 -3.02 -24.09
CA GLU A 264 28.77 -1.80 -24.38
C GLU A 264 28.24 -1.77 -25.82
N LYS A 265 29.00 -2.29 -26.79
CA LYS A 265 28.59 -2.37 -28.20
C LYS A 265 27.46 -3.37 -28.49
N LYS A 266 27.22 -4.35 -27.61
CA LYS A 266 26.18 -5.37 -27.78
C LYS A 266 24.79 -4.93 -27.30
N ARG A 267 24.66 -3.72 -26.76
CA ARG A 267 23.43 -3.22 -26.14
C ARG A 267 22.53 -2.39 -27.10
N PHE A 268 22.82 -2.46 -28.41
CA PHE A 268 22.04 -1.87 -29.50
C PHE A 268 21.68 -2.96 -30.52
#